data_AF-A0A7S2DXL7-F1
#
_entry.id   AF-A0A7S2DXL7-F1
#
_cell.length_a   1.000
_cell.length_b   1.000
_cell.length_c   1.000
_cell.angle_alpha   90.00
_cell.angle_beta   90.00
_cell.angle_gamma   90.00
#
_symmetry.space_group_name_H-M   'P 1'
#
loop_
_entity.id
_entity.type
_entity.pdbx_description
1 polymer ?
#
loop_
_entity_poly.entity_id
_entity_poly.type
_entity_poly.pdbx_seq_one_letter_code
_entity_poly.pdbx_strand_id
1 'polypeptide(L)'
;PHAARERAICHAALGRCLWRRGRPLEAAAQYEAGLRVTRDHSDVEVPSCLAASASRMYFEIGKFNLAEALASEAAQLHAESDVARLMVEAVHAVEGNQFEGAGEIADTGLEAARRTSRLVAAVVRDSGGL
;
A
#
# COMPACT_ATOMS: atom_id res chain seq x y z
N PRO A 1 14.18 16.87 -1.88
CA PRO A 1 14.05 15.58 -2.60
C PRO A 1 14.11 14.32 -1.71
N HIS A 2 15.04 14.23 -0.74
CA HIS A 2 15.13 13.07 0.17
C HIS A 2 14.17 13.09 1.36
N ALA A 3 14.00 14.24 2.00
CA ALA A 3 13.24 14.36 3.25
C ALA A 3 11.75 13.98 3.13
N ALA A 4 11.14 14.19 1.96
CA ALA A 4 9.74 13.82 1.72
C ALA A 4 9.59 12.30 1.54
N ARG A 5 10.53 11.66 0.84
CA ARG A 5 10.61 10.21 0.70
C ARG A 5 10.81 9.53 2.05
N GLU A 6 11.72 10.05 2.88
CA GLU A 6 11.92 9.56 4.25
C GLU A 6 10.68 9.73 5.11
N ARG A 7 10.01 10.90 5.04
CA ARG A 7 8.76 11.14 5.77
C ARG A 7 7.65 10.16 5.35
N ALA A 8 7.52 9.88 4.06
CA ALA A 8 6.61 8.85 3.56
C ALA A 8 6.97 7.44 4.08
N ILE A 9 8.26 7.09 4.11
CA ILE A 9 8.72 5.83 4.68
C ILE A 9 8.38 5.73 6.18
N CYS A 10 8.54 6.81 6.94
CA CYS A 10 8.16 6.86 8.35
C CYS A 10 6.66 6.64 8.54
N HIS A 11 5.83 7.32 7.74
CA HIS A 11 4.38 7.11 7.72
C HIS A 11 4.03 5.64 7.38
N ALA A 12 4.70 5.04 6.39
CA ALA A 12 4.50 3.63 6.04
C ALA A 12 4.87 2.68 7.18
N ALA A 13 5.98 2.94 7.87
CA ALA A 13 6.42 2.13 9.00
C ALA A 13 5.43 2.21 10.18
N LEU A 14 4.93 3.42 10.49
CA LEU A 14 3.92 3.61 11.51
C LEU A 14 2.59 2.93 11.14
N GLY A 15 2.15 3.07 9.88
CA GLY A 15 0.97 2.38 9.36
C GLY A 15 1.04 0.86 9.56
N ARG A 16 2.19 0.24 9.24
CA ARG A 16 2.41 -1.19 9.49
C ARG A 16 2.34 -1.56 10.98
N CYS A 17 2.85 -0.72 11.87
CA CYS A 17 2.79 -0.95 13.30
C CYS A 17 1.34 -0.86 13.83
N LEU A 18 0.55 0.08 13.33
CA LEU A 18 -0.87 0.23 13.69
C LEU A 18 -1.70 -0.94 13.19
N TRP A 19 -1.46 -1.37 11.94
CA TRP A 19 -2.13 -2.54 11.38
C TRP A 19 -1.88 -3.81 12.20
N ARG A 20 -0.61 -4.09 12.54
CA ARG A 20 -0.23 -5.23 13.39
C ARG A 20 -0.84 -5.17 14.80
N ARG A 21 -1.28 -3.99 15.25
CA ARG A 21 -2.02 -3.81 16.51
C ARG A 21 -3.54 -3.91 16.33
N GLY A 22 -4.02 -4.34 15.16
CA GLY A 22 -5.45 -4.44 14.86
C GLY A 22 -6.14 -3.09 14.67
N ARG A 23 -5.38 -2.04 14.27
CA ARG A 23 -5.90 -0.67 14.06
C ARG A 23 -5.85 -0.28 12.57
N PRO A 24 -6.60 -0.98 11.68
CA PRO A 24 -6.51 -0.79 10.24
C PRO A 24 -6.93 0.62 9.77
N LEU A 25 -7.93 1.23 10.41
CA LEU A 25 -8.36 2.59 10.05
C LEU A 25 -7.25 3.63 10.26
N GLU A 26 -6.51 3.51 11.36
CA GLU A 26 -5.39 4.41 11.66
C GLU A 26 -4.18 4.10 10.80
N ALA A 27 -3.98 2.82 10.45
CA ALA A 27 -2.97 2.43 9.47
C ALA A 27 -3.23 3.07 8.11
N ALA A 28 -4.47 3.04 7.62
CA ALA A 28 -4.89 3.68 6.37
C ALA A 28 -4.56 5.18 6.38
N ALA A 29 -4.91 5.88 7.47
CA ALA A 29 -4.64 7.30 7.61
C ALA A 29 -3.14 7.64 7.54
N GLN A 30 -2.26 6.77 8.07
CA GLN A 30 -0.83 6.96 7.95
C GLN A 30 -0.33 6.75 6.53
N TYR A 31 -0.80 5.71 5.82
CA TYR A 31 -0.41 5.49 4.43
C TYR A 31 -0.85 6.64 3.52
N GLU A 32 -2.06 7.16 3.69
CA GLU A 32 -2.54 8.34 2.96
C GLU A 32 -1.73 9.61 3.28
N ALA A 33 -1.28 9.77 4.53
CA ALA A 33 -0.41 10.89 4.91
C ALA A 33 0.94 10.79 4.20
N GLY A 34 1.52 9.59 4.12
CA GLY A 34 2.72 9.34 3.32
C GLY A 34 2.49 9.66 1.84
N LEU A 35 1.38 9.18 1.27
CA LEU A 35 1.03 9.38 -0.13
C LEU A 35 0.95 10.87 -0.49
N ARG A 36 0.28 11.67 0.36
CA ARG A 36 0.17 13.13 0.19
C ARG A 36 1.53 13.82 0.16
N VAL A 37 2.50 13.36 0.96
CA VAL A 37 3.84 13.95 1.00
C VAL A 37 4.65 13.62 -0.26
N THR A 38 4.39 12.48 -0.89
CA THR A 38 5.13 12.03 -2.07
C THR A 38 4.44 12.32 -3.40
N ARG A 39 3.23 12.88 -3.40
CA ARG A 39 2.41 13.07 -4.62
C ARG A 39 3.09 13.94 -5.69
N ASP A 40 3.94 14.88 -5.31
CA ASP A 40 4.68 15.75 -6.24
C ASP A 40 6.08 15.23 -6.62
N HIS A 41 6.41 13.97 -6.27
CA HIS A 41 7.73 13.39 -6.55
C HIS A 41 7.72 12.58 -7.85
N SER A 42 8.84 12.60 -8.57
CA SER A 42 9.05 11.83 -9.80
C SER A 42 9.19 10.32 -9.57
N ASP A 43 9.39 9.88 -8.32
CA ASP A 43 9.37 8.47 -7.92
C ASP A 43 7.92 8.02 -7.70
N VAL A 44 7.43 7.17 -8.61
CA VAL A 44 6.06 6.65 -8.59
C VAL A 44 5.90 5.36 -7.78
N GLU A 45 7.02 4.70 -7.44
CA GLU A 45 6.99 3.39 -6.76
C GLU A 45 6.53 3.55 -5.31
N VAL A 46 7.05 4.56 -4.60
CA VAL A 46 6.68 4.85 -3.21
C VAL A 46 5.20 5.27 -3.09
N PRO A 47 4.70 6.26 -3.86
CA PRO A 47 3.28 6.59 -3.93
C PRO A 47 2.39 5.37 -4.24
N SER A 48 2.72 4.57 -5.26
CA SER A 48 1.93 3.38 -5.63
C SER A 48 1.82 2.38 -4.48
N CYS A 49 2.93 2.09 -3.80
CA CYS A 49 2.94 1.19 -2.64
C CYS A 49 2.10 1.72 -1.46
N LEU A 50 2.13 3.03 -1.21
CA LEU A 50 1.36 3.66 -0.15
C LEU A 50 -0.14 3.61 -0.45
N ALA A 51 -0.53 3.91 -1.68
CA ALA A 51 -1.91 3.82 -2.15
C ALA A 51 -2.45 2.38 -2.05
N ALA A 52 -1.68 1.38 -2.51
CA ALA A 52 -2.04 -0.03 -2.38
C ALA A 52 -2.15 -0.48 -0.91
N SER A 53 -1.25 0.00 -0.04
CA SER A 53 -1.30 -0.31 1.39
C SER A 53 -2.54 0.29 2.06
N ALA A 54 -2.90 1.53 1.73
CA ALA A 54 -4.13 2.17 2.21
C ALA A 54 -5.38 1.44 1.70
N SER A 55 -5.40 1.07 0.42
CA SER A 55 -6.46 0.27 -0.20
C SER A 55 -6.71 -1.02 0.57
N ARG A 56 -5.66 -1.78 0.89
CA ARG A 56 -5.76 -3.01 1.69
C ARG A 56 -6.39 -2.76 3.06
N MET A 57 -6.01 -1.70 3.76
CA MET A 57 -6.59 -1.40 5.06
C MET A 57 -8.08 -1.10 4.98
N TYR A 58 -8.51 -0.40 3.92
CA TYR A 58 -9.94 -0.15 3.68
C TYR A 58 -10.70 -1.39 3.28
N PHE A 59 -10.09 -2.28 2.50
CA PHE A 59 -10.64 -3.58 2.16
C PHE A 59 -10.89 -4.43 3.42
N GLU A 60 -9.91 -4.50 4.33
CA GLU A 60 -10.02 -5.26 5.59
C GLU A 60 -11.16 -4.77 6.51
N ILE A 61 -11.54 -3.50 6.42
CA ILE A 61 -12.66 -2.94 7.20
C ILE A 61 -13.97 -2.81 6.40
N GLY A 62 -14.03 -3.41 5.20
CA GLY A 62 -15.23 -3.43 4.37
C GLY A 62 -15.58 -2.10 3.69
N LYS A 63 -14.66 -1.14 3.63
CA LYS A 63 -14.84 0.13 2.90
C LYS A 63 -14.39 -0.03 1.44
N PHE A 64 -15.08 -0.89 0.69
CA PHE A 64 -14.69 -1.29 -0.66
C PHE A 64 -14.57 -0.12 -1.64
N ASN A 65 -15.48 0.85 -1.62
CA ASN A 65 -15.38 2.05 -2.49
C ASN A 65 -14.06 2.83 -2.29
N LEU A 66 -13.59 2.95 -1.05
CA LEU A 66 -12.32 3.62 -0.76
C LEU A 66 -11.14 2.73 -1.16
N ALA A 67 -11.26 1.42 -0.97
CA ALA A 67 -10.27 0.45 -1.39
C ALA A 67 -10.10 0.46 -2.92
N GLU A 68 -11.18 0.51 -3.69
CA GLU A 68 -11.17 0.57 -5.15
C GLU A 68 -10.48 1.83 -5.67
N ALA A 69 -10.86 2.99 -5.11
CA ALA A 69 -10.31 4.28 -5.52
C ALA A 69 -8.78 4.30 -5.33
N LEU A 70 -8.30 3.81 -4.19
CA LEU A 70 -6.87 3.77 -3.89
C LEU A 70 -6.13 2.68 -4.65
N ALA A 71 -6.77 1.54 -4.94
CA ALA A 71 -6.18 0.49 -5.79
C ALA A 71 -6.02 0.99 -7.23
N SER A 72 -7.02 1.70 -7.74
CA SER A 72 -6.98 2.34 -9.05
C SER A 72 -5.91 3.43 -9.12
N GLU A 73 -5.80 4.29 -8.10
CA GLU A 73 -4.72 5.28 -8.01
C GLU A 73 -3.35 4.61 -7.99
N ALA A 74 -3.19 3.52 -7.23
CA ALA A 74 -1.93 2.77 -7.17
C ALA A 74 -1.54 2.17 -8.54
N ALA A 75 -2.50 1.63 -9.29
CA ALA A 75 -2.29 1.05 -10.61
C ALA A 75 -2.00 2.13 -11.67
N GLN A 76 -2.62 3.30 -11.56
CA GLN A 76 -2.33 4.45 -12.43
C GLN A 76 -0.92 4.99 -12.20
N LEU A 77 -0.45 5.02 -10.95
CA LEU A 77 0.89 5.46 -10.60
C LEU A 77 1.96 4.50 -11.10
N HIS A 78 1.70 3.19 -10.98
CA HIS A 78 2.65 2.17 -11.40
C HIS A 78 1.91 0.95 -11.96
N ALA A 79 1.69 0.96 -13.28
CA ALA A 79 0.88 -0.05 -13.97
C ALA A 79 1.49 -1.47 -13.90
N GLU A 80 2.80 -1.59 -13.69
CA GLU A 80 3.50 -2.88 -13.51
C GLU A 80 3.44 -3.39 -12.06
N SER A 81 2.79 -2.65 -11.15
CA SER A 81 2.63 -3.09 -9.77
C SER A 81 1.61 -4.23 -9.68
N ASP A 82 2.10 -5.46 -9.60
CA ASP A 82 1.28 -6.65 -9.34
C ASP A 82 0.38 -6.46 -8.11
N VAL A 83 0.88 -5.76 -7.09
CA VAL A 83 0.15 -5.47 -5.85
C VAL A 83 -1.08 -4.60 -6.10
N ALA A 84 -0.94 -3.56 -6.92
CA ALA A 84 -2.05 -2.66 -7.24
C ALA A 84 -3.10 -3.37 -8.10
N ARG A 85 -2.64 -4.13 -9.11
CA ARG A 85 -3.52 -4.91 -9.99
C ARG A 85 -4.34 -5.94 -9.20
N LEU A 86 -3.69 -6.71 -8.33
CA LEU A 86 -4.36 -7.71 -7.50
C LEU A 86 -5.38 -7.09 -6.54
N MET A 87 -5.11 -5.89 -6.00
CA MET A 87 -6.08 -5.19 -5.15
C MET A 87 -7.31 -4.73 -5.92
N VAL A 88 -7.16 -4.28 -7.18
CA VAL A 88 -8.32 -3.95 -8.04
C VAL A 88 -9.16 -5.20 -8.30
N GLU A 89 -8.51 -6.30 -8.71
CA GLU A 89 -9.17 -7.58 -8.94
C GLU A 89 -9.90 -8.07 -7.67
N ALA A 90 -9.29 -7.92 -6.49
CA ALA A 90 -9.90 -8.28 -5.21
C ALA A 90 -11.18 -7.50 -4.89
N VAL A 91 -11.15 -6.19 -5.11
CA VAL A 91 -12.30 -5.32 -4.83
C VAL A 91 -13.44 -5.64 -5.79
N HIS A 92 -13.13 -5.80 -7.08
CA HIS A 92 -14.13 -6.18 -8.10
C HIS A 92 -14.72 -7.58 -7.86
N ALA A 93 -13.92 -8.54 -7.40
CA ALA A 93 -14.40 -9.86 -7.04
C ALA A 93 -15.43 -9.82 -5.89
N VAL A 94 -15.21 -8.99 -4.87
CA VAL A 94 -16.15 -8.81 -3.76
C VAL A 94 -17.44 -8.12 -4.21
N GLU A 95 -17.35 -7.07 -5.02
CA GLU A 95 -18.53 -6.34 -5.50
C GLU A 95 -19.34 -7.13 -6.53
N GLY A 96 -18.67 -7.93 -7.36
CA GLY A 96 -19.27 -8.84 -8.34
C GLY A 96 -19.80 -10.15 -7.73
N ASN A 97 -19.62 -10.38 -6.42
CA ASN A 97 -19.99 -11.60 -5.72
C ASN A 97 -19.29 -12.87 -6.29
N GLN A 98 -18.11 -12.69 -6.89
CA GLN A 98 -17.31 -13.75 -7.50
C GLN A 98 -16.17 -14.13 -6.53
N PHE A 99 -16.43 -15.09 -5.63
CA PHE A 99 -15.48 -15.49 -4.58
C PHE A 99 -14.44 -16.57 -5.00
N GLU A 100 -14.39 -16.95 -6.28
CA GLU A 100 -13.34 -17.85 -6.76
C GLU A 100 -11.99 -17.12 -6.82
N GLY A 101 -11.00 -17.56 -6.02
CA GLY A 101 -9.63 -17.02 -6.04
C GLY A 101 -9.24 -16.10 -4.87
N ALA A 102 -10.15 -15.79 -3.94
CA ALA A 102 -9.87 -14.89 -2.80
C ALA A 102 -8.66 -15.30 -1.92
N GLY A 103 -8.32 -16.60 -1.89
CA GLY A 103 -7.14 -17.10 -1.19
C GLY A 103 -5.82 -16.73 -1.86
N GLU A 104 -5.74 -16.79 -3.19
CA GLU A 104 -4.53 -16.40 -3.95
C GLU A 104 -4.25 -14.91 -3.82
N ILE A 105 -5.31 -14.09 -3.80
CA ILE A 105 -5.20 -12.64 -3.60
C ILE A 105 -4.63 -12.32 -2.21
N ALA A 106 -5.08 -13.03 -1.17
CA ALA A 106 -4.61 -12.82 0.20
C ALA A 106 -3.13 -13.20 0.38
N ASP A 107 -2.71 -14.33 -0.18
CA ASP A 107 -1.32 -14.80 -0.11
C ASP A 107 -0.37 -13.89 -0.91
N THR A 108 -0.78 -13.48 -2.10
CA THR A 108 0.04 -12.62 -2.96
C THR A 108 0.12 -11.19 -2.39
N GLY A 109 -0.95 -10.68 -1.79
CA GLY A 109 -0.95 -9.41 -1.06
C GLY A 109 -0.06 -9.44 0.19
N LEU A 110 0.12 -10.60 0.82
CA LEU A 110 1.06 -10.79 1.93
C LEU A 110 2.52 -10.83 1.44
N GLU A 111 2.80 -11.47 0.31
CA GLU A 111 4.13 -11.48 -0.30
C GLU A 111 4.56 -10.10 -0.80
N ALA A 112 3.64 -9.36 -1.40
CA ALA A 112 3.80 -7.97 -1.77
C ALA A 112 4.22 -7.10 -0.58
N ALA A 113 3.50 -7.20 0.53
CA ALA A 113 3.81 -6.48 1.78
C ALA A 113 5.19 -6.86 2.36
N ARG A 114 5.61 -8.12 2.18
CA ARG A 114 6.98 -8.56 2.53
C ARG A 114 8.02 -7.93 1.61
N ARG A 115 7.74 -7.81 0.31
CA ARG A 115 8.62 -7.17 -0.68
C ARG A 115 8.82 -5.69 -0.36
N THR A 116 7.76 -4.96 -0.03
CA THR A 116 7.84 -3.56 0.42
C THR A 116 8.61 -3.44 1.74
N SER A 117 8.40 -4.37 2.67
CA SER A 117 9.17 -4.39 3.93
C SER A 117 10.66 -4.59 3.69
N ARG A 118 11.04 -5.40 2.69
CA ARG A 118 12.43 -5.57 2.25
C ARG A 118 12.99 -4.33 1.57
N LEU A 119 12.23 -3.67 0.69
CA LEU A 119 12.66 -2.44 0.02
C LEU A 119 12.85 -1.30 1.03
N VAL A 120 11.92 -1.12 1.96
CA VAL A 120 12.08 -0.14 3.05
C VAL A 120 13.29 -0.47 3.93
N ALA A 121 13.50 -1.74 4.27
CA ALA A 121 14.68 -2.15 5.05
C ALA A 121 15.99 -1.94 4.27
N ALA A 122 16.00 -2.19 2.97
CA ALA A 122 17.16 -1.97 2.10
C ALA A 122 17.49 -0.48 2.00
N VAL A 123 16.50 0.37 1.76
CA VAL A 123 16.66 1.83 1.72
C VAL A 123 17.18 2.39 3.05
N VAL A 124 16.64 1.92 4.19
CA VAL A 124 17.11 2.35 5.53
C VAL A 124 18.56 1.92 5.77
N ARG A 125 18.96 0.75 5.28
CA ARG A 125 20.33 0.24 5.42
C ARG A 125 21.31 1.02 4.52
N ASP A 126 20.87 1.44 3.33
CA ASP A 126 21.66 2.26 2.40
C ASP A 126 21.80 3.72 2.87
N SER A 127 20.80 4.24 3.59
CA SER A 127 20.82 5.60 4.14
C SER A 127 21.61 5.73 5.45
N GLY A 128 22.06 4.60 6.03
CA GLY A 128 22.80 4.55 7.31
C GLY A 128 24.31 4.29 7.17
N GLY A 129 24.85 4.30 5.95
CA GLY A 129 26.27 4.17 5.68
C GLY A 129 26.97 5.53 5.58
N LEU A 130 27.24 6.16 6.73
CA LEU A 130 28.27 7.20 6.92
C LEU A 130 29.09 6.84 8.16
#